data_AF-A0AAV6I6W5-F1
#
_entry.id   AF-A0AAV6I6W5-F1
#
_cell.length_a   1.000
_cell.length_b   1.000
_cell.length_c   1.000
_cell.angle_alpha   90.00
_cell.angle_beta   90.00
_cell.angle_gamma   90.00
#
_symmetry.space_group_name_H-M   'P 1'
#
loop_
_entity.id
_entity.type
_entity.pdbx_description
1 polymer ?
#
loop_
_entity_poly.entity_id
_entity_poly.type
_entity_poly.pdbx_seq_one_letter_code
_entity_poly.pdbx_strand_id
1 'polypeptide(L)'
;MLFFLWQLAFQDAVYLVDVVQGGEELMKACKPALESSYVTKVIHDCKRDSEALYFQYGIRLHNVVDTQIAYHLIEEQRRQKRSQDGHISFVGLLADRRYCGISYGEKKEIRSCLREHPNFWAYRPLSKMMVHAAADDVRFLPYIYHKMMEKLNESSLWKLAVRGALYCRCFCVSNIGYADWPPIPSVPDNLIVEGNSPEEEILSVLHVPPGKMGCVIGRKGSSILLIKESCTAEIVMGGEKGPPNKVFIIGPVKQVRKAEAILRGRMLGHAF
;
A
#
# COMPACT_ATOMS: atom_id res chain seq x y z
N MET A 1 5.92 13.08 -5.51
CA MET A 1 4.45 13.25 -5.51
C MET A 1 4.15 14.53 -4.75
N LEU A 2 3.45 15.51 -5.31
CA LEU A 2 3.02 16.69 -4.53
C LEU A 2 1.80 16.32 -3.69
N PHE A 3 1.85 16.61 -2.40
CA PHE A 3 0.80 16.27 -1.44
C PHE A 3 -0.09 17.50 -1.21
N PHE A 4 -1.27 17.51 -1.82
CA PHE A 4 -2.14 18.70 -1.84
C PHE A 4 -3.21 18.72 -0.74
N LEU A 5 -3.69 17.53 -0.37
CA LEU A 5 -4.85 17.34 0.49
C LEU A 5 -4.70 16.01 1.22
N TRP A 6 -4.99 15.98 2.51
CA TRP A 6 -5.11 14.74 3.28
C TRP A 6 -6.55 14.58 3.78
N GLN A 7 -7.14 13.41 3.57
CA GLN A 7 -8.54 13.17 3.92
C GLN A 7 -8.64 12.25 5.14
N LEU A 8 -9.44 12.65 6.12
CA LEU A 8 -9.69 11.90 7.35
C LEU A 8 -11.18 11.63 7.47
N ALA A 9 -11.57 10.37 7.53
CA ALA A 9 -12.95 9.98 7.78
C ALA A 9 -13.11 9.40 9.19
N PHE A 10 -14.10 9.91 9.90
CA PHE A 10 -14.62 9.39 11.16
C PHE A 10 -16.05 8.87 10.92
N GLN A 11 -16.70 8.37 11.97
CA GLN A 11 -18.07 7.81 11.84
C GLN A 11 -19.11 8.86 11.46
N ASP A 12 -18.90 10.10 11.87
CA ASP A 12 -19.85 11.22 11.78
C ASP A 12 -19.38 12.36 10.89
N ALA A 13 -18.08 12.42 10.54
CA ALA A 13 -17.51 13.52 9.78
C ALA A 13 -16.37 13.10 8.86
N VAL A 14 -16.18 13.86 7.79
CA VAL A 14 -15.00 13.81 6.92
C VAL A 14 -14.32 15.16 6.94
N TYR A 15 -13.02 15.16 7.23
CA TYR A 15 -12.17 16.34 7.24
C TYR A 15 -11.22 16.31 6.05
N LEU A 16 -11.12 17.44 5.36
CA LEU A 16 -10.18 17.64 4.26
C LEU A 16 -9.10 18.62 4.75
N VAL A 17 -7.91 18.09 5.00
CA VAL A 17 -6.75 18.83 5.50
C VAL A 17 -6.01 19.44 4.31
N ASP A 18 -6.25 20.72 4.05
CA ASP A 18 -5.66 21.46 2.94
C ASP A 18 -4.21 21.85 3.25
N VAL A 19 -3.27 21.05 2.75
CA VAL A 19 -1.84 21.24 3.01
C VAL A 19 -1.24 22.40 2.21
N VAL A 20 -1.90 22.78 1.11
CA VAL A 20 -1.45 23.91 0.29
C VAL A 20 -1.70 25.23 1.02
N GLN A 21 -2.89 25.41 1.60
CA GLN A 21 -3.21 26.62 2.36
C GLN A 21 -2.74 26.57 3.81
N GLY A 22 -2.85 25.41 4.47
CA GLY A 22 -2.51 25.23 5.87
C GLY A 22 -1.02 24.99 6.15
N GLY A 23 -0.24 24.71 5.11
CA GLY A 23 1.20 24.49 5.22
C GLY A 23 1.60 23.22 5.98
N GLU A 24 2.90 23.10 6.24
CA GLU A 24 3.51 21.93 6.88
C GLU A 24 3.00 21.71 8.32
N GLU A 25 2.76 22.79 9.06
CA GLU A 25 2.32 22.75 10.45
C GLU A 25 0.97 22.05 10.61
N LEU A 26 0.05 22.26 9.66
CA LEU A 26 -1.25 21.59 9.68
C LEU A 26 -1.10 20.07 9.50
N MET A 27 -0.19 19.61 8.64
CA MET A 27 0.10 18.17 8.52
C MET A 27 0.83 17.61 9.72
N LYS A 28 1.77 18.36 10.30
CA LYS A 28 2.46 17.97 11.53
C LYS A 28 1.50 17.86 12.71
N ALA A 29 0.42 18.63 12.76
CA ALA A 29 -0.62 18.47 13.77
C ALA A 29 -1.29 17.08 13.72
N CYS A 30 -1.34 16.42 12.56
CA CYS A 30 -1.83 15.06 12.43
C CYS A 30 -0.81 13.99 12.85
N LYS A 31 0.48 14.33 12.97
CA LYS A 31 1.58 13.39 13.24
C LYS A 31 1.34 12.49 14.46
N PRO A 32 0.90 13.00 15.64
CA PRO A 32 0.68 12.15 16.80
C PRO A 32 -0.32 11.01 16.54
N ALA A 33 -1.40 11.29 15.80
CA ALA A 33 -2.40 10.27 15.46
C ALA A 33 -1.87 9.28 14.40
N LEU A 34 -1.18 9.79 13.38
CA LEU A 34 -0.63 8.99 12.28
C LEU A 34 0.48 8.03 12.73
N GLU A 35 1.31 8.42 13.70
CA GLU A 35 2.38 7.59 14.27
C GLU A 35 1.93 6.75 15.49
N SER A 36 0.74 7.02 16.05
CA SER A 36 0.24 6.32 17.25
C SER A 36 0.00 4.83 17.00
N SER A 37 0.41 4.00 17.96
CA SER A 37 0.05 2.57 18.04
C SER A 37 -1.37 2.34 18.53
N TYR A 38 -2.01 3.33 19.17
CA TYR A 38 -3.36 3.22 19.75
C TYR A 38 -4.47 3.63 18.78
N VAL A 39 -4.13 4.37 17.72
CA VAL A 39 -5.08 4.79 16.69
C VAL A 39 -4.89 3.92 15.46
N THR A 40 -5.90 3.17 15.05
CA THR A 40 -5.85 2.39 13.80
C THR A 40 -6.13 3.31 12.61
N LYS A 41 -5.27 3.27 11.60
CA LYS A 41 -5.48 4.01 10.34
C LYS A 41 -5.95 3.02 9.27
N VAL A 42 -7.16 3.20 8.78
CA VAL A 42 -7.71 2.39 7.68
C VAL A 42 -7.40 3.10 6.37
N ILE A 43 -6.61 2.46 5.50
CA ILE A 43 -6.18 3.03 4.21
C ILE A 43 -6.35 1.97 3.12
N HIS A 44 -6.47 2.37 1.86
CA HIS A 44 -6.46 1.46 0.73
C HIS A 44 -5.16 1.64 -0.06
N ASP A 45 -4.29 0.63 -0.07
CA ASP A 45 -2.97 0.67 -0.70
C ASP A 45 -2.06 1.81 -0.21
N CYS A 46 -1.67 1.76 1.07
CA CYS A 46 -1.02 2.86 1.78
C CYS A 46 0.42 3.20 1.35
N LYS A 47 1.03 2.42 0.44
CA LYS A 47 2.48 2.50 0.12
C LYS A 47 2.89 3.91 -0.32
N ARG A 48 2.08 4.56 -1.17
CA ARG A 48 2.38 5.91 -1.70
C ARG A 48 2.05 7.02 -0.72
N ASP A 49 1.01 6.83 0.09
CA ASP A 49 0.66 7.76 1.15
C ASP A 49 1.78 7.81 2.19
N SER A 50 2.26 6.64 2.61
CA SER A 50 3.39 6.53 3.54
C SER A 50 4.67 7.16 2.99
N GLU A 51 5.00 6.93 1.71
CA GLU A 51 6.15 7.57 1.04
C GLU A 51 6.07 9.10 1.11
N ALA A 52 4.91 9.68 0.79
CA ALA A 52 4.72 11.12 0.85
C ALA A 52 4.81 11.66 2.29
N LEU A 53 4.12 11.03 3.23
CA LEU A 53 4.17 11.39 4.65
C LEU A 53 5.59 11.35 5.21
N TYR A 54 6.35 10.33 4.86
CA TYR A 54 7.71 10.14 5.34
C TYR A 54 8.67 11.20 4.78
N PHE A 55 8.73 11.37 3.45
CA PHE A 55 9.71 12.27 2.84
C PHE A 55 9.35 13.75 2.92
N GLN A 56 8.06 14.11 2.96
CA GLN A 56 7.63 15.51 2.97
C GLN A 56 7.42 16.05 4.38
N TYR A 57 7.04 15.20 5.34
CA TYR A 57 6.64 15.64 6.68
C TYR A 57 7.37 14.88 7.81
N GLY A 58 8.23 13.92 7.47
CA GLY A 58 8.93 13.09 8.47
C GLY A 58 7.99 12.26 9.34
N ILE A 59 6.82 11.88 8.81
CA ILE A 59 5.78 11.11 9.51
C ILE A 59 5.91 9.63 9.14
N ARG A 60 6.02 8.77 10.15
CA ARG A 60 6.05 7.30 10.01
C ARG A 60 4.70 6.71 10.31
N LEU A 61 3.95 6.44 9.26
CA LEU A 61 2.63 5.86 9.40
C LEU A 61 2.71 4.50 10.12
N HIS A 62 1.93 4.34 11.19
CA HIS A 62 1.97 3.16 12.06
C HIS A 62 0.55 2.62 12.34
N ASN A 63 0.40 1.37 12.79
CA ASN A 63 -0.91 0.75 13.06
C ASN A 63 -1.92 0.93 11.90
N VAL A 64 -1.51 0.53 10.69
CA VAL A 64 -2.33 0.64 9.48
C VAL A 64 -3.04 -0.67 9.19
N VAL A 65 -4.34 -0.57 8.92
CA VAL A 65 -5.13 -1.62 8.29
C VAL A 65 -5.33 -1.26 6.83
N ASP A 66 -4.60 -1.96 5.97
CA ASP A 66 -4.72 -1.79 4.53
C ASP A 66 -5.86 -2.66 3.98
N THR A 67 -6.89 -2.03 3.45
CA THR A 67 -8.09 -2.72 2.94
C THR A 67 -7.82 -3.56 1.69
N GLN A 68 -6.79 -3.24 0.89
CA GLN A 68 -6.39 -4.08 -0.24
C GLN A 68 -5.75 -5.37 0.25
N ILE A 69 -4.88 -5.28 1.26
CA ILE A 69 -4.28 -6.46 1.92
C ILE A 69 -5.36 -7.31 2.57
N ALA A 70 -6.26 -6.69 3.35
CA ALA A 70 -7.34 -7.38 4.03
C ALA A 70 -8.26 -8.12 3.05
N TYR A 71 -8.62 -7.47 1.93
CA TYR A 71 -9.39 -8.12 0.88
C TYR A 71 -8.70 -9.38 0.34
N HIS A 72 -7.40 -9.28 0.04
CA HIS A 72 -6.63 -10.40 -0.47
C HIS A 72 -6.56 -11.57 0.53
N LEU A 73 -6.34 -11.29 1.81
CA LEU A 73 -6.33 -12.30 2.87
C LEU A 73 -7.70 -12.99 3.04
N ILE A 74 -8.80 -12.25 2.93
CA ILE A 74 -10.16 -12.84 2.94
C ILE A 74 -10.36 -13.77 1.75
N GLU A 75 -9.88 -13.40 0.56
CA GLU A 75 -9.96 -14.27 -0.61
C GLU A 75 -9.08 -15.51 -0.48
N GLU A 76 -7.86 -15.39 0.06
CA GLU A 76 -6.98 -16.52 0.39
C GLU A 76 -7.62 -17.49 1.38
N GLN A 77 -8.29 -16.99 2.42
CA GLN A 77 -9.00 -17.84 3.38
C GLN A 77 -10.12 -18.65 2.72
N ARG A 78 -10.78 -18.10 1.71
CA ARG A 78 -11.94 -18.72 1.04
C ARG A 78 -11.54 -19.65 -0.09
N ARG A 79 -10.52 -19.26 -0.86
CA ARG A 79 -10.04 -19.97 -2.04
C ARG A 79 -8.76 -20.68 -1.65
N GLN A 80 -8.77 -22.02 -1.60
CA GLN A 80 -7.57 -22.84 -1.37
C GLN A 80 -6.43 -22.59 -2.40
N LYS A 81 -6.66 -21.76 -3.44
CA LYS A 81 -5.64 -21.24 -4.36
C LYS A 81 -5.71 -19.71 -4.44
N ARG A 82 -4.55 -19.06 -4.29
CA ARG A 82 -4.34 -17.63 -4.58
C ARG A 82 -4.73 -17.32 -6.04
N SER A 83 -5.66 -16.40 -6.25
CA SER A 83 -5.80 -15.74 -7.56
C SER A 83 -4.61 -14.80 -7.76
N GLN A 84 -3.87 -14.98 -8.85
CA GLN A 84 -2.62 -14.24 -9.12
C GLN A 84 -2.82 -12.73 -9.34
N ASP A 85 -4.04 -12.29 -9.66
CA ASP A 85 -4.37 -10.87 -9.74
C ASP A 85 -5.07 -10.43 -8.44
N GLY A 86 -4.28 -10.35 -7.37
CA GLY A 86 -4.74 -9.95 -6.02
C GLY A 86 -5.03 -8.45 -5.87
N HIS A 87 -4.88 -7.69 -6.95
CA HIS A 87 -5.08 -6.25 -6.95
C HIS A 87 -6.56 -5.91 -7.12
N ILE A 88 -7.19 -5.49 -6.02
CA ILE A 88 -8.50 -4.82 -6.05
C ILE A 88 -8.31 -3.32 -5.93
N SER A 89 -8.87 -2.56 -6.88
CA SER A 89 -8.93 -1.10 -6.76
C SER A 89 -9.97 -0.69 -5.72
N PHE A 90 -9.83 0.49 -5.12
CA PHE A 90 -10.81 0.99 -4.15
C PHE A 90 -12.23 1.07 -4.74
N VAL A 91 -12.37 1.50 -5.99
CA VAL A 91 -13.67 1.50 -6.70
C VAL A 91 -14.23 0.08 -6.86
N GLY A 92 -13.37 -0.89 -7.19
CA GLY A 92 -13.77 -2.29 -7.24
C GLY A 92 -14.21 -2.82 -5.88
N LEU A 93 -13.54 -2.42 -4.81
CA LEU A 93 -13.89 -2.79 -3.43
C LEU A 93 -15.24 -2.21 -3.02
N LEU A 94 -15.53 -0.94 -3.36
CA LEU A 94 -16.83 -0.34 -3.11
C LEU A 94 -17.95 -1.04 -3.88
N ALA A 95 -17.70 -1.45 -5.12
CA ALA A 95 -18.68 -2.13 -5.96
C ALA A 95 -18.99 -3.57 -5.49
N ASP A 96 -18.12 -4.18 -4.69
CA ASP A 96 -18.34 -5.52 -4.16
C ASP A 96 -19.49 -5.51 -3.13
N ARG A 97 -20.54 -6.28 -3.43
CA ARG A 97 -21.76 -6.40 -2.63
C ARG A 97 -21.53 -6.95 -1.23
N ARG A 98 -20.39 -7.61 -0.98
CA ARG A 98 -20.03 -8.14 0.34
C ARG A 98 -19.57 -7.05 1.31
N TYR A 99 -19.26 -5.86 0.79
CA TYR A 99 -18.88 -4.68 1.55
C TYR A 99 -19.93 -3.59 1.34
N CYS A 100 -19.74 -2.71 0.34
CA CYS A 100 -20.65 -1.57 0.12
C CYS A 100 -21.70 -1.82 -0.97
N GLY A 101 -21.37 -2.56 -2.04
CA GLY A 101 -22.26 -2.74 -3.20
C GLY A 101 -22.57 -1.44 -3.97
N ILE A 102 -21.74 -0.41 -3.83
CA ILE A 102 -21.94 0.91 -4.44
C ILE A 102 -21.16 0.99 -5.75
N SER A 103 -21.87 1.15 -6.86
CA SER A 103 -21.25 1.43 -8.16
C SER A 103 -21.02 2.94 -8.31
N TYR A 104 -19.74 3.34 -8.41
CA TYR A 104 -19.34 4.74 -8.51
C TYR A 104 -19.19 5.18 -9.96
N GLY A 105 -20.30 5.60 -10.59
CA GLY A 105 -20.30 6.17 -11.94
C GLY A 105 -19.51 7.48 -12.05
N GLU A 106 -19.75 8.41 -11.12
CA GLU A 106 -19.17 9.77 -11.06
C GLU A 106 -17.63 9.77 -10.98
N LYS A 107 -17.04 8.74 -10.37
CA LYS A 107 -15.56 8.60 -10.34
C LYS A 107 -14.94 8.37 -11.71
N LYS A 108 -15.71 8.01 -12.74
CA LYS A 108 -15.17 7.91 -14.12
C LYS A 108 -14.91 9.31 -14.71
N GLU A 109 -15.82 10.25 -14.48
CA GLU A 109 -15.70 11.63 -14.95
C GLU A 109 -14.56 12.36 -14.24
N ILE A 110 -14.49 12.25 -12.92
CA ILE A 110 -13.37 12.79 -12.12
C ILE A 110 -12.04 12.20 -12.60
N ARG A 111 -11.97 10.89 -12.88
CA ARG A 111 -10.76 10.26 -13.43
C ARG A 111 -10.38 10.78 -14.82
N SER A 112 -11.33 11.19 -15.66
CA SER A 112 -11.00 11.86 -16.92
C SER A 112 -10.43 13.25 -16.68
N CYS A 113 -11.09 14.03 -15.82
CA CYS A 113 -10.65 15.36 -15.44
C CYS A 113 -9.23 15.35 -14.84
N LEU A 114 -8.92 14.38 -13.97
CA LEU A 114 -7.58 14.19 -13.39
C LEU A 114 -6.50 13.88 -14.44
N ARG A 115 -6.84 13.23 -15.56
CA ARG A 115 -5.88 12.98 -16.65
C ARG A 115 -5.65 14.23 -17.49
N GLU A 116 -6.68 15.01 -17.72
CA GLU A 116 -6.64 16.23 -18.54
C GLU A 116 -6.01 17.41 -17.78
N HIS A 117 -6.10 17.41 -16.45
CA HIS A 117 -5.64 18.50 -15.60
C HIS A 117 -4.68 17.99 -14.52
N PRO A 118 -3.36 17.93 -14.79
CA PRO A 118 -2.37 17.42 -13.82
C PRO A 118 -2.31 18.25 -12.53
N ASN A 119 -2.75 19.51 -12.58
CA ASN A 119 -2.81 20.43 -11.45
C ASN A 119 -4.19 20.48 -10.78
N PHE A 120 -5.09 19.52 -11.06
CA PHE A 120 -6.46 19.51 -10.54
C PHE A 120 -6.52 19.79 -9.03
N TRP A 121 -5.70 19.11 -8.24
CA TRP A 121 -5.66 19.27 -6.78
C TRP A 121 -4.91 20.51 -6.28
N ALA A 122 -4.25 21.26 -7.16
CA ALA A 122 -3.57 22.51 -6.79
C ALA A 122 -4.52 23.72 -6.78
N TYR A 123 -5.64 23.67 -7.51
CA TYR A 123 -6.56 24.80 -7.63
C TYR A 123 -7.25 25.13 -6.30
N ARG A 124 -7.42 26.44 -6.03
CA ARG A 124 -8.11 26.96 -4.85
C ARG A 124 -9.04 28.14 -5.22
N PRO A 125 -10.19 28.29 -4.51
CA PRO A 125 -10.73 27.37 -3.49
C PRO A 125 -11.14 26.02 -4.11
N LEU A 126 -11.24 24.97 -3.29
CA LEU A 126 -11.71 23.66 -3.75
C LEU A 126 -13.15 23.78 -4.26
N SER A 127 -13.43 23.26 -5.47
CA SER A 127 -14.80 23.20 -5.97
C SER A 127 -15.61 22.14 -5.21
N LYS A 128 -16.95 22.24 -5.24
CA LYS A 128 -17.83 21.22 -4.62
C LYS A 128 -17.53 19.81 -5.14
N MET A 129 -17.23 19.69 -6.43
CA MET A 129 -16.85 18.42 -7.04
C MET A 129 -15.54 17.87 -6.45
N MET A 130 -14.53 18.72 -6.23
CA MET A 130 -13.26 18.30 -5.61
C MET A 130 -13.46 17.86 -4.16
N VAL A 131 -14.28 18.59 -3.41
CA VAL A 131 -14.62 18.25 -2.01
C VAL A 131 -15.32 16.89 -1.94
N HIS A 132 -16.34 16.66 -2.77
CA HIS A 132 -17.03 15.36 -2.82
C HIS A 132 -16.10 14.24 -3.26
N ALA A 133 -15.30 14.44 -4.31
CA ALA A 133 -14.35 13.46 -4.79
C ALA A 133 -13.36 13.02 -3.71
N ALA A 134 -12.78 13.99 -2.98
CA ALA A 134 -11.85 13.72 -1.90
C ALA A 134 -12.53 13.02 -0.72
N ALA A 135 -13.74 13.44 -0.34
CA ALA A 135 -14.48 12.80 0.74
C ALA A 135 -14.86 11.35 0.40
N ASP A 136 -15.20 11.08 -0.86
CA ASP A 136 -15.58 9.75 -1.35
C ASP A 136 -14.42 8.75 -1.40
N ASP A 137 -13.17 9.22 -1.36
CA ASP A 137 -11.99 8.37 -1.23
C ASP A 137 -11.85 7.75 0.17
N VAL A 138 -12.47 8.34 1.20
CA VAL A 138 -12.28 7.90 2.59
C VAL A 138 -13.56 7.58 3.36
N ARG A 139 -14.70 8.19 3.02
CA ARG A 139 -15.94 8.10 3.84
C ARG A 139 -16.46 6.68 4.09
N PHE A 140 -16.15 5.75 3.19
CA PHE A 140 -16.59 4.36 3.30
C PHE A 140 -15.59 3.45 4.01
N LEU A 141 -14.34 3.89 4.22
CA LEU A 141 -13.29 3.07 4.83
C LEU A 141 -13.66 2.59 6.25
N PRO A 142 -14.26 3.41 7.14
CA PRO A 142 -14.65 2.92 8.47
C PRO A 142 -15.66 1.76 8.41
N TYR A 143 -16.65 1.84 7.54
CA TYR A 143 -17.64 0.78 7.36
C TYR A 143 -17.01 -0.48 6.75
N ILE A 144 -16.18 -0.33 5.71
CA ILE A 144 -15.46 -1.45 5.07
C ILE A 144 -14.56 -2.16 6.09
N TYR A 145 -13.87 -1.40 6.94
CA TYR A 145 -13.03 -1.94 8.01
C TYR A 145 -13.80 -2.90 8.89
N HIS A 146 -14.94 -2.48 9.45
CA HIS A 146 -15.76 -3.35 10.31
C HIS A 146 -16.19 -4.62 9.57
N LYS A 147 -16.64 -4.49 8.31
CA LYS A 147 -17.02 -5.66 7.48
C LYS A 147 -15.87 -6.61 7.17
N MET A 148 -14.65 -6.10 7.05
CA MET A 148 -13.46 -6.94 6.82
C MET A 148 -13.01 -7.62 8.12
N MET A 149 -13.02 -6.92 9.25
CA MET A 149 -12.59 -7.49 10.53
C MET A 149 -13.47 -8.66 10.96
N GLU A 150 -14.78 -8.62 10.69
CA GLU A 150 -15.71 -9.74 10.91
C GLU A 150 -15.36 -11.01 10.11
N LYS A 151 -14.53 -10.91 9.06
CA LYS A 151 -14.26 -12.00 8.11
C LYS A 151 -12.85 -12.59 8.24
N LEU A 152 -11.95 -11.90 8.91
CA LEU A 152 -10.56 -12.33 9.06
C LEU A 152 -10.43 -13.24 10.29
N ASN A 153 -9.71 -14.35 10.13
CA ASN A 153 -9.32 -15.18 11.27
C ASN A 153 -8.06 -14.61 11.96
N GLU A 154 -7.71 -15.15 13.13
CA GLU A 154 -6.55 -14.68 13.92
C GLU A 154 -5.24 -14.67 13.11
N SER A 155 -4.96 -15.72 12.33
CA SER A 155 -3.76 -15.80 11.50
C SER A 155 -3.71 -14.69 10.45
N SER A 156 -4.84 -14.40 9.81
CA SER A 156 -4.91 -13.34 8.81
C SER A 156 -4.92 -11.94 9.41
N LEU A 157 -5.48 -11.76 10.62
CA LEU A 157 -5.37 -10.49 11.35
C LEU A 157 -3.91 -10.16 11.67
N TRP A 158 -3.14 -11.16 12.12
CA TRP A 158 -1.70 -10.99 12.32
C TRP A 158 -0.98 -10.69 11.00
N LYS A 159 -1.23 -11.46 9.94
CA LYS A 159 -0.63 -11.20 8.61
C LYS A 159 -0.98 -9.81 8.08
N LEU A 160 -2.20 -9.34 8.32
CA LEU A 160 -2.64 -8.00 7.94
C LEU A 160 -1.80 -6.93 8.66
N ALA A 161 -1.57 -7.09 9.97
CA ALA A 161 -0.74 -6.16 10.73
C ALA A 161 0.73 -6.16 10.25
N VAL A 162 1.30 -7.34 9.99
CA VAL A 162 2.66 -7.48 9.43
C VAL A 162 2.76 -6.80 8.07
N ARG A 163 1.87 -7.15 7.13
CA ARG A 163 1.89 -6.58 5.77
C ARG A 163 1.58 -5.09 5.76
N GLY A 164 0.70 -4.61 6.62
CA GLY A 164 0.44 -3.19 6.81
C GLY A 164 1.72 -2.43 7.20
N ALA A 165 2.48 -2.97 8.15
CA ALA A 165 3.77 -2.37 8.55
C ALA A 165 4.82 -2.44 7.43
N LEU A 166 4.90 -3.54 6.68
CA LEU A 166 5.80 -3.66 5.52
C LEU A 166 5.42 -2.70 4.37
N TYR A 167 4.13 -2.51 4.11
CA TYR A 167 3.64 -1.56 3.11
C TYR A 167 3.97 -0.12 3.49
N CYS A 168 3.84 0.26 4.77
CA CYS A 168 4.22 1.60 5.23
C CYS A 168 5.72 1.87 5.01
N ARG A 169 6.57 0.85 5.17
CA ARG A 169 8.02 0.94 4.91
C ARG A 169 8.39 0.91 3.43
N CYS A 170 7.49 0.44 2.57
CA CYS A 170 7.70 0.38 1.13
C CYS A 170 7.96 1.80 0.59
N PHE A 171 8.93 1.93 -0.31
CA PHE A 171 9.44 3.21 -0.83
C PHE A 171 10.14 4.15 0.18
N CYS A 172 9.93 4.01 1.49
CA CYS A 172 10.52 4.86 2.53
C CYS A 172 11.97 4.48 2.89
N VAL A 173 12.84 4.32 1.89
CA VAL A 173 14.24 3.87 2.12
C VAL A 173 15.12 5.05 2.52
N SER A 174 15.76 4.94 3.68
CA SER A 174 16.72 5.92 4.21
C SER A 174 18.13 5.34 4.37
N ASN A 175 19.10 6.19 4.71
CA ASN A 175 20.49 5.77 4.97
C ASN A 175 20.62 4.89 6.22
N ILE A 176 19.70 5.03 7.19
CA ILE A 176 19.66 4.22 8.42
C ILE A 176 18.75 2.99 8.26
N GLY A 177 18.30 2.70 7.04
CA GLY A 177 17.34 1.64 6.76
C GLY A 177 15.99 1.94 7.40
N TYR A 178 15.56 1.06 8.31
CA TYR A 178 14.27 1.12 9.00
C TYR A 178 14.43 1.17 10.54
N ALA A 179 15.60 1.59 11.05
CA ALA A 179 15.89 1.60 12.48
C ALA A 179 14.97 2.52 13.30
N ASP A 180 14.44 3.56 12.66
CA ASP A 180 13.52 4.55 13.22
C ASP A 180 12.03 4.19 13.00
N TRP A 181 11.74 3.05 12.36
CA TRP A 181 10.38 2.57 12.17
C TRP A 181 9.92 1.70 13.35
N PRO A 182 8.64 1.77 13.73
CA PRO A 182 8.07 0.85 14.72
C PRO A 182 8.30 -0.61 14.33
N PRO A 183 8.53 -1.52 15.29
CA PRO A 183 8.83 -2.91 15.01
C PRO A 183 7.70 -3.60 14.23
N ILE A 184 8.07 -4.59 13.41
CA ILE A 184 7.08 -5.46 12.77
C ILE A 184 6.47 -6.37 13.86
N PRO A 185 5.14 -6.59 13.87
CA PRO A 185 4.52 -7.50 14.82
C PRO A 185 5.14 -8.91 14.77
N SER A 186 5.55 -9.44 15.92
CA SER A 186 6.00 -10.82 16.05
C SER A 186 4.83 -11.80 15.91
N VAL A 187 5.12 -13.07 15.63
CA VAL A 187 4.10 -14.13 15.63
C VAL A 187 3.52 -14.27 17.05
N PRO A 188 2.20 -14.20 17.23
CA PRO A 188 1.54 -14.45 18.52
C PRO A 188 1.75 -15.89 19.01
N ASP A 189 1.97 -16.08 20.31
CA ASP A 189 2.24 -17.41 20.91
C ASP A 189 1.13 -18.44 20.62
N ASN A 190 -0.14 -18.00 20.58
CA ASN A 190 -1.29 -18.86 20.26
C ASN A 190 -1.29 -19.39 18.81
N LEU A 191 -0.50 -18.79 17.91
CA LEU A 191 -0.33 -19.23 16.53
C LEU A 191 0.92 -20.09 16.33
N ILE A 192 1.75 -20.26 17.36
CA ILE A 192 2.94 -21.11 17.32
C ILE A 192 2.51 -22.55 17.61
N VAL A 193 2.39 -23.34 16.55
CA VAL A 193 2.13 -24.79 16.61
C VAL A 193 3.33 -25.52 16.01
N GLU A 194 3.80 -26.59 16.66
CA GLU A 194 4.91 -27.41 16.17
C GLU A 194 4.67 -27.83 14.71
N GLY A 195 5.55 -27.38 13.79
CA GLY A 195 5.49 -27.72 12.37
C GLY A 195 4.51 -26.93 11.50
N ASN A 196 3.72 -26.00 12.06
CA ASN A 196 2.73 -25.21 11.30
C ASN A 196 2.70 -23.71 11.66
N SER A 197 3.79 -23.19 12.21
CA SER A 197 3.92 -21.75 12.50
C SER A 197 3.83 -20.91 11.23
N PRO A 198 3.12 -19.76 11.24
CA PRO A 198 3.09 -18.84 10.10
C PRO A 198 4.51 -18.43 9.67
N GLU A 199 4.79 -18.45 8.36
CA GLU A 199 6.09 -17.97 7.85
C GLU A 199 6.23 -16.46 8.09
N GLU A 200 7.41 -16.04 8.58
CA GLU A 200 7.76 -14.63 8.67
C GLU A 200 7.77 -13.97 7.28
N GLU A 201 7.23 -12.76 7.20
CA GLU A 201 7.27 -11.94 5.98
C GLU A 201 8.24 -10.77 6.16
N ILE A 202 8.98 -10.47 5.09
CA ILE A 202 9.97 -9.39 5.06
C ILE A 202 9.75 -8.46 3.88
N LEU A 203 10.27 -7.25 3.99
CA LEU A 203 10.49 -6.34 2.88
C LEU A 203 11.97 -6.36 2.50
N SER A 204 12.27 -6.78 1.27
CA SER A 204 13.60 -6.66 0.69
C SER A 204 13.64 -5.56 -0.37
N VAL A 205 14.74 -4.82 -0.38
CA VAL A 205 15.00 -3.72 -1.32
C VAL A 205 16.20 -4.08 -2.17
N LEU A 206 15.94 -4.36 -3.44
CA LEU A 206 16.95 -4.70 -4.43
C LEU A 206 17.35 -3.46 -5.22
N HIS A 207 18.62 -3.08 -5.16
CA HIS A 207 19.18 -2.04 -6.02
C HIS A 207 19.37 -2.58 -7.45
N VAL A 208 18.86 -1.83 -8.43
CA VAL A 208 18.99 -2.12 -9.86
C VAL A 208 20.00 -1.14 -10.46
N PRO A 209 21.10 -1.64 -11.06
CA PRO A 209 22.06 -0.75 -11.71
C PRO A 209 21.42 0.10 -12.82
N PRO A 210 21.95 1.32 -13.09
CA PRO A 210 21.46 2.17 -14.17
C PRO A 210 21.39 1.40 -15.50
N GLY A 211 20.29 1.59 -16.24
CA GLY A 211 20.06 0.90 -17.53
C GLY A 211 19.61 -0.56 -17.45
N LYS A 212 19.65 -1.21 -16.26
CA LYS A 212 19.28 -2.63 -16.10
C LYS A 212 17.81 -2.87 -15.72
N MET A 213 17.02 -1.82 -15.49
CA MET A 213 15.58 -1.96 -15.18
C MET A 213 14.80 -2.64 -16.31
N GLY A 214 15.19 -2.43 -17.57
CA GLY A 214 14.61 -3.14 -18.71
C GLY A 214 14.81 -4.66 -18.64
N CYS A 215 15.93 -5.14 -18.08
CA CYS A 215 16.20 -6.58 -17.87
C CYS A 215 15.32 -7.19 -16.78
N VAL A 216 14.91 -6.39 -15.78
CA VAL A 216 13.99 -6.80 -14.72
C VAL A 216 12.56 -6.91 -15.26
N ILE A 217 12.09 -5.88 -15.97
CA ILE A 217 10.71 -5.80 -16.47
C ILE A 217 10.50 -6.78 -17.65
N GLY A 218 11.46 -6.83 -18.57
CA GLY A 218 11.34 -7.54 -19.83
C GLY A 218 10.44 -6.82 -20.84
N ARG A 219 10.45 -7.27 -22.09
CA ARG A 219 9.62 -6.70 -23.15
C ARG A 219 8.13 -6.84 -22.78
N LYS A 220 7.39 -5.73 -22.75
CA LYS A 220 5.98 -5.66 -22.34
C LYS A 220 5.70 -6.23 -20.93
N GLY A 221 6.69 -6.26 -20.03
CA GLY A 221 6.51 -6.79 -18.68
C GLY A 221 6.54 -8.32 -18.57
N SER A 222 6.87 -9.05 -19.64
CA SER A 222 6.81 -10.52 -19.64
C SER A 222 7.70 -11.17 -18.57
N SER A 223 8.88 -10.60 -18.33
CA SER A 223 9.82 -11.17 -17.36
C SER A 223 9.34 -10.98 -15.94
N ILE A 224 8.86 -9.78 -15.59
CA ILE A 224 8.36 -9.52 -14.24
C ILE A 224 7.08 -10.32 -13.95
N LEU A 225 6.21 -10.53 -14.95
CA LEU A 225 5.02 -11.38 -14.81
C LEU A 225 5.41 -12.83 -14.53
N LEU A 226 6.35 -13.41 -15.30
CA LEU A 226 6.84 -14.77 -15.05
C LEU A 226 7.47 -14.92 -13.65
N ILE A 227 8.19 -13.90 -13.16
CA ILE A 227 8.76 -13.95 -11.82
C ILE A 227 7.63 -13.96 -10.78
N LYS A 228 6.65 -13.07 -10.91
CA LYS A 228 5.45 -13.03 -10.06
C LYS A 228 4.65 -14.33 -10.09
N GLU A 229 4.64 -15.04 -11.21
CA GLU A 229 4.02 -16.37 -11.31
C GLU A 229 4.85 -17.46 -10.61
N SER A 230 6.18 -17.29 -10.59
CA SER A 230 7.13 -18.28 -10.05
C SER A 230 7.35 -18.20 -8.54
N CYS A 231 7.04 -17.06 -7.91
CA CYS A 231 7.19 -16.84 -6.48
C CYS A 231 5.92 -16.22 -5.89
N THR A 232 5.61 -16.55 -4.64
CA THR A 232 4.40 -16.00 -3.99
C THR A 232 4.62 -14.66 -3.30
N ALA A 233 5.79 -14.03 -3.51
CA ALA A 233 6.13 -12.70 -3.03
C ALA A 233 5.57 -11.62 -3.96
N GLU A 234 5.10 -10.53 -3.39
CA GLU A 234 4.73 -9.33 -4.12
C GLU A 234 5.99 -8.59 -4.58
N ILE A 235 6.02 -8.21 -5.85
CA ILE A 235 7.12 -7.43 -6.42
C ILE A 235 6.58 -6.09 -6.91
N VAL A 236 7.09 -5.03 -6.30
CA VAL A 236 6.68 -3.64 -6.54
C VAL A 236 7.88 -2.83 -7.01
N MET A 237 7.67 -1.96 -7.97
CA MET A 237 8.71 -1.07 -8.52
C MET A 237 8.42 0.37 -8.14
N GLY A 238 9.48 1.17 -7.97
CA GLY A 238 9.36 2.61 -7.73
C GLY A 238 8.57 3.35 -8.81
N GLY A 239 8.56 2.87 -10.06
CA GLY A 239 7.90 3.55 -11.17
C GLY A 239 8.45 4.97 -11.40
N GLU A 240 7.67 5.83 -12.06
CA GLU A 240 8.06 7.24 -12.31
C GLU A 240 8.09 8.11 -11.05
N LYS A 241 7.41 7.69 -9.97
CA LYS A 241 7.20 8.49 -8.75
C LYS A 241 7.94 8.00 -7.51
N GLY A 242 8.59 6.84 -7.56
CA GLY A 242 9.41 6.26 -6.51
C GLY A 242 10.86 6.09 -6.96
N PRO A 243 11.74 5.49 -6.13
CA PRO A 243 13.16 5.39 -6.46
C PRO A 243 13.35 4.55 -7.75
N PRO A 244 13.87 5.15 -8.84
CA PRO A 244 13.85 4.53 -10.18
C PRO A 244 14.77 3.32 -10.30
N ASN A 245 15.71 3.17 -9.36
CA ASN A 245 16.75 2.14 -9.35
C ASN A 245 16.52 1.11 -8.23
N LYS A 246 15.27 0.94 -7.75
CA LYS A 246 14.95 -0.02 -6.67
C LYS A 246 13.73 -0.87 -7.01
N VAL A 247 13.81 -2.14 -6.65
CA VAL A 247 12.71 -3.10 -6.65
C VAL A 247 12.44 -3.52 -5.22
N PHE A 248 11.17 -3.50 -4.82
CA PHE A 248 10.70 -3.84 -3.49
C PHE A 248 10.01 -5.20 -3.58
N ILE A 249 10.38 -6.10 -2.67
CA ILE A 249 9.88 -7.47 -2.66
C ILE A 249 9.33 -7.75 -1.27
N ILE A 250 8.03 -8.04 -1.17
CA ILE A 250 7.32 -8.22 0.09
C ILE A 250 6.73 -9.63 0.12
N GLY A 251 6.89 -10.33 1.24
CA GLY A 251 6.25 -11.62 1.46
C GLY A 251 7.13 -12.59 2.26
N PRO A 252 6.82 -13.90 2.21
CA PRO A 252 7.55 -14.88 3.01
C PRO A 252 9.03 -14.94 2.68
N VAL A 253 9.90 -15.06 3.70
CA VAL A 253 11.36 -14.97 3.56
C VAL A 253 11.91 -15.82 2.39
N LYS A 254 11.53 -17.09 2.31
CA LYS A 254 12.01 -18.01 1.24
C LYS A 254 11.62 -17.51 -0.16
N GLN A 255 10.42 -16.97 -0.30
CA GLN A 255 9.87 -16.49 -1.57
C GLN A 255 10.51 -15.17 -2.00
N VAL A 256 10.76 -14.29 -1.03
CA VAL A 256 11.51 -13.05 -1.24
C VAL A 256 12.93 -13.36 -1.72
N ARG A 257 13.64 -14.28 -1.05
CA ARG A 257 15.00 -14.69 -1.47
C ARG A 257 15.02 -15.36 -2.85
N LYS A 258 14.03 -16.18 -3.17
CA LYS A 258 13.86 -16.77 -4.50
C LYS A 258 13.70 -15.67 -5.57
N ALA A 259 12.81 -14.71 -5.33
CA ALA A 259 12.58 -13.60 -6.24
C ALA A 259 13.84 -12.74 -6.43
N GLU A 260 14.55 -12.42 -5.35
CA GLU A 260 15.84 -11.71 -5.40
C GLU A 260 16.88 -12.43 -6.26
N ALA A 261 17.03 -13.75 -6.07
CA ALA A 261 18.00 -14.53 -6.84
C ALA A 261 17.69 -14.50 -8.34
N ILE A 262 16.42 -14.66 -8.73
CA ILE A 262 16.00 -14.59 -10.13
C ILE A 262 16.26 -13.20 -10.72
N LEU A 263 15.92 -12.13 -9.98
CA LEU A 263 16.14 -10.75 -10.40
C LEU A 263 17.63 -10.43 -10.56
N ARG A 264 18.47 -10.84 -9.61
CA ARG A 264 19.94 -10.67 -9.68
C ARG A 264 20.54 -11.39 -10.86
N GLY A 265 20.16 -12.65 -11.10
CA GLY A 265 20.62 -13.42 -12.25
C GLY A 265 20.30 -12.73 -13.58
N ARG A 266 19.11 -12.14 -13.72
CA ARG A 266 18.71 -11.39 -14.93
C ARG A 266 19.50 -10.11 -15.15
N MET A 267 19.89 -9.40 -14.09
CA MET A 267 20.70 -8.18 -14.22
C MET A 267 22.14 -8.49 -14.68
N LEU A 268 22.67 -9.66 -14.30
CA LEU A 268 23.99 -10.15 -14.70
C LEU A 268 24.02 -10.70 -16.13
N GLY A 269 22.90 -11.20 -16.66
CA GLY A 269 22.79 -11.90 -17.95
C GLY A 269 22.96 -11.10 -19.25
N HIS A 270 23.62 -9.93 -19.22
CA HIS A 270 24.00 -9.19 -20.43
C HIS A 270 25.37 -8.53 -20.24
N ALA A 271 26.40 -9.35 -20.39
CA ALA A 271 27.79 -8.97 -20.62
C ALA A 271 28.37 -9.89 -21.71
N PHE A 272 27.69 -9.99 -22.86
CA PHE A 272 28.21 -10.50 -24.13
C PHE A 272 27.41 -9.85 -25.26
#